data_AF-A0A495XIM9-F1
#
_entry.id   AF-A0A495XIM9-F1
#
_cell.length_a   1.000
_cell.length_b   1.000
_cell.length_c   1.000
_cell.angle_alpha   90.00
_cell.angle_beta   90.00
_cell.angle_gamma   90.00
#
_symmetry.space_group_name_H-M   'P 1'
#
loop_
_entity.id
_entity.type
_entity.pdbx_description
1 polymer ?
#
loop_
_entity_poly.entity_id
_entity_poly.type
_entity_poly.pdbx_seq_one_letter_code
_entity_poly.pdbx_strand_id
1 'polypeptide(L)'
;MTAIREIRLSEPESAQAALLALECAQRYAEPDSADFLADAAVLAHELPRAVRLEVERARLDDRLHALVVRGNDVDQDALGPTPPHWRQARTDASRRYGFLLVLYASLLGDVVGWATQQDGRVVTDVLPIQGQEESLVSSSSSVELGWHTEDAFSPYRADYVGLFSLRNPDGVATTVAGLDLDLVGPAVADVLFGERFHIRPDNSHLPTHNSGGRLSDYFAGIVEAVENPRAVSILRGHRDAPQLCVDSDFTTAVDGDAEAAGALDTLVKHLGGALYEVVLGPGDVAFLDNRNVVHGRRPFRARFDGTDRWLKRINVTSDLRKSRVARRDAQARVLGEA
;
A
#
# COMPACT_ATOMS: atom_id res chain seq x y z
N MET A 1 6.13 22.17 -7.16
CA MET A 1 5.48 21.66 -5.94
C MET A 1 6.32 20.52 -5.40
N THR A 2 6.37 20.33 -4.09
CA THR A 2 7.15 19.24 -3.47
C THR A 2 6.40 17.93 -3.68
N ALA A 3 7.06 16.92 -4.26
CA ALA A 3 6.47 15.60 -4.51
C ALA A 3 6.03 14.91 -3.21
N ILE A 4 6.73 15.14 -2.10
CA ILE A 4 6.39 14.63 -0.77
C ILE A 4 5.99 15.80 0.12
N ARG A 5 4.86 15.65 0.82
CA ARG A 5 4.44 16.51 1.91
C ARG A 5 4.79 15.83 3.22
N GLU A 6 5.46 16.55 4.11
CA GLU A 6 5.85 16.03 5.43
C GLU A 6 5.27 16.90 6.54
N ILE A 7 4.75 16.24 7.57
CA ILE A 7 4.44 16.84 8.87
C ILE A 7 5.24 16.11 9.95
N ARG A 8 5.90 16.87 10.81
CA ARG A 8 6.56 16.33 12.01
C ARG A 8 5.72 16.67 13.22
N LEU A 9 5.29 15.64 13.94
CA LEU A 9 4.57 15.80 15.20
C LEU A 9 5.47 16.44 16.24
N SER A 10 4.95 17.45 16.94
CA SER A 10 5.52 17.86 18.22
C SER A 10 5.29 16.77 19.27
N GLU A 11 6.05 16.80 20.36
CA GLU A 11 5.90 15.84 21.46
C GLU A 11 4.45 15.76 22.00
N PRO A 12 3.72 16.88 22.23
CA PRO A 12 2.32 16.80 22.65
C PRO A 12 1.38 16.18 21.60
N GLU A 13 1.62 16.44 20.31
CA GLU A 13 0.80 15.86 19.23
C GLU A 13 1.05 14.37 19.07
N SER A 14 2.30 13.93 19.20
CA SER A 14 2.67 12.51 19.22
C SER A 14 2.03 11.79 20.41
N ALA A 15 2.12 12.37 21.61
CA ALA A 15 1.49 11.84 22.81
C ALA A 15 -0.05 11.77 22.68
N GLN A 16 -0.68 12.79 22.10
CA GLN A 16 -2.12 12.80 21.83
C GLN A 16 -2.53 11.66 20.89
N ALA A 17 -1.82 11.49 19.77
CA ALA A 17 -2.09 10.42 18.82
C ALA A 17 -1.89 9.02 19.42
N ALA A 18 -0.81 8.85 20.21
CA ALA A 18 -0.53 7.61 20.92
C ALA A 18 -1.59 7.28 21.98
N LEU A 19 -2.06 8.27 22.74
CA LEU A 19 -3.12 8.10 23.73
C LEU A 19 -4.44 7.66 23.07
N LEU A 20 -4.85 8.33 21.99
CA LEU A 20 -6.06 7.96 21.25
C LEU A 20 -6.01 6.52 20.74
N ALA A 21 -4.85 6.10 20.19
CA ALA A 21 -4.66 4.74 19.73
C ALA A 21 -4.70 3.70 20.87
N LEU A 22 -4.17 4.06 22.05
CA LEU A 22 -4.26 3.23 23.26
C LEU A 22 -5.70 3.10 23.76
N GLU A 23 -6.46 4.18 23.81
CA GLU A 23 -7.88 4.17 24.18
C GLU A 23 -8.70 3.29 23.23
N CYS A 24 -8.43 3.38 21.92
CA CYS A 24 -9.05 2.48 20.95
C CYS A 24 -8.66 1.02 21.22
N ALA A 25 -7.39 0.73 21.49
CA ALA A 25 -6.94 -0.63 21.80
C ALA A 25 -7.56 -1.20 23.08
N GLN A 26 -7.91 -0.35 24.06
CA GLN A 26 -8.63 -0.75 25.28
C GLN A 26 -10.12 -1.03 25.02
N ARG A 27 -10.74 -0.29 24.09
CA ARG A 27 -12.17 -0.38 23.79
C ARG A 27 -12.54 -1.46 22.77
N TYR A 28 -11.72 -1.64 21.74
CA TYR A 28 -12.00 -2.52 20.61
C TYR A 28 -11.02 -3.67 20.55
N ALA A 29 -11.50 -4.83 20.10
CA ALA A 29 -10.73 -6.07 20.14
C ALA A 29 -9.58 -6.12 19.12
N GLU A 30 -9.73 -5.56 17.92
CA GLU A 30 -8.69 -5.59 16.89
C GLU A 30 -8.79 -4.33 16.01
N PRO A 31 -7.70 -3.87 15.37
CA PRO A 31 -7.75 -2.70 14.49
C PRO A 31 -8.56 -2.93 13.22
N ASP A 32 -8.96 -4.18 12.94
CA ASP A 32 -9.85 -4.53 11.84
C ASP A 32 -11.18 -5.15 12.29
N SER A 33 -11.54 -5.00 13.56
CA SER A 33 -12.87 -5.41 14.03
C SER A 33 -13.96 -4.51 13.46
N ALA A 34 -15.11 -5.11 13.10
CA ALA A 34 -16.17 -4.41 12.38
C ALA A 34 -16.75 -3.20 13.15
N ASP A 35 -16.82 -3.30 14.48
CA ASP A 35 -17.23 -2.22 15.38
C ASP A 35 -16.25 -1.05 15.37
N PHE A 36 -14.93 -1.31 15.41
CA PHE A 36 -13.93 -0.25 15.31
C PHE A 36 -13.94 0.41 13.92
N LEU A 37 -14.00 -0.39 12.85
CA LEU A 37 -14.02 0.14 11.47
C LEU A 37 -15.30 0.95 11.15
N ALA A 38 -16.37 0.77 11.92
CA ALA A 38 -17.57 1.60 11.83
C ALA A 38 -17.39 2.97 12.51
N ASP A 39 -16.59 3.03 13.58
CA ASP A 39 -16.37 4.24 14.39
C ASP A 39 -15.10 5.02 13.98
N ALA A 40 -14.14 4.38 13.31
CA ALA A 40 -12.78 4.89 13.08
C ALA A 40 -12.73 6.26 12.42
N ALA A 41 -13.59 6.54 11.43
CA ALA A 41 -13.63 7.85 10.76
C ALA A 41 -14.07 8.98 11.69
N VAL A 42 -14.96 8.70 12.64
CA VAL A 42 -15.38 9.69 13.64
C VAL A 42 -14.27 9.88 14.68
N LEU A 43 -13.69 8.79 15.17
CA LEU A 43 -12.59 8.81 16.14
C LEU A 43 -11.35 9.53 15.58
N ALA A 44 -11.09 9.41 14.28
CA ALA A 44 -9.99 10.10 13.62
C ALA A 44 -10.08 11.63 13.72
N HIS A 45 -11.24 12.21 14.01
CA HIS A 45 -11.38 13.65 14.27
C HIS A 45 -10.71 14.12 15.57
N GLU A 46 -10.39 13.19 16.47
CA GLU A 46 -9.70 13.45 17.75
C GLU A 46 -8.18 13.46 17.60
N LEU A 47 -7.65 13.11 16.42
CA LEU A 47 -6.23 13.26 16.10
C LEU A 47 -5.80 14.75 16.17
N PRO A 48 -4.49 15.01 16.35
CA PRO A 48 -3.94 16.35 16.32
C PRO A 48 -4.44 17.17 15.13
N ARG A 49 -4.89 18.40 15.40
CA ARG A 49 -5.49 19.27 14.37
C ARG A 49 -4.54 19.51 13.19
N ALA A 50 -3.23 19.62 13.46
CA ALA A 50 -2.24 19.82 12.41
C ALA A 50 -2.20 18.64 11.43
N VAL A 51 -2.24 17.40 11.93
CA VAL A 51 -2.30 16.20 11.08
C VAL A 51 -3.56 16.21 10.22
N ARG A 52 -4.72 16.47 10.81
CA ARG A 52 -5.99 16.51 10.06
C ARG A 52 -5.97 17.53 8.93
N LEU A 53 -5.37 18.70 9.16
CA LEU A 53 -5.20 19.73 8.13
C LEU A 53 -4.24 19.30 7.03
N GLU A 54 -3.11 18.70 7.37
CA GLU A 54 -2.12 18.26 6.38
C GLU A 54 -2.60 17.07 5.56
N VAL A 55 -3.36 16.14 6.16
CA VAL A 55 -4.02 15.05 5.44
C VAL A 55 -5.03 15.58 4.43
N GLU A 56 -5.90 16.52 4.83
CA GLU A 56 -6.88 17.08 3.89
C GLU A 56 -6.21 17.86 2.75
N ARG A 57 -5.15 18.63 3.04
CA ARG A 57 -4.36 19.32 2.01
C ARG A 57 -3.68 18.34 1.06
N ALA A 58 -3.15 17.23 1.59
CA ALA A 58 -2.52 16.19 0.79
C ALA A 58 -3.53 15.51 -0.14
N ARG A 59 -4.72 15.18 0.38
CA ARG A 59 -5.79 14.51 -0.38
C ARG A 59 -6.29 15.33 -1.57
N LEU A 60 -6.25 16.66 -1.46
CA LEU A 60 -6.68 17.59 -2.52
C LEU A 60 -5.58 17.96 -3.52
N ASP A 61 -4.34 17.53 -3.29
CA ASP A 61 -3.20 17.75 -4.20
C ASP A 61 -3.08 16.54 -5.14
N ASP A 62 -3.64 16.66 -6.34
CA ASP A 62 -3.70 15.59 -7.34
C ASP A 62 -2.35 15.25 -7.98
N ARG A 63 -1.27 15.93 -7.59
CA ARG A 63 0.11 15.66 -8.02
C ARG A 63 1.02 15.17 -6.90
N LEU A 64 0.51 15.07 -5.67
CA LEU A 64 1.31 14.62 -4.55
C LEU A 64 1.65 13.14 -4.72
N HIS A 65 2.91 12.79 -4.45
CA HIS A 65 3.37 11.40 -4.44
C HIS A 65 3.10 10.73 -3.10
N ALA A 66 3.37 11.45 -2.01
CA ALA A 66 3.19 10.91 -0.67
C ALA A 66 2.96 11.99 0.38
N LEU A 67 2.21 11.63 1.42
CA LEU A 67 2.17 12.32 2.71
C LEU A 67 2.96 11.50 3.73
N VAL A 68 3.85 12.15 4.50
CA VAL A 68 4.59 11.51 5.58
C VAL A 68 4.32 12.20 6.91
N VAL A 69 3.83 11.46 7.90
CA VAL A 69 3.66 11.87 9.29
C VAL A 69 4.82 11.30 10.10
N ARG A 70 5.73 12.17 10.54
CA ARG A 70 6.94 11.80 11.30
C ARG A 70 6.74 11.98 12.79
N GLY A 71 7.42 11.14 13.57
CA GLY A 71 7.56 11.33 15.01
C GLY A 71 6.43 10.75 15.86
N ASN A 72 5.70 9.75 15.36
CA ASN A 72 4.84 8.95 16.23
C ASN A 72 5.70 8.15 17.22
N ASP A 73 5.30 8.09 18.48
CA ASP A 73 6.03 7.33 19.48
C ASP A 73 5.88 5.81 19.25
N VAL A 74 7.01 5.11 19.19
CA VAL A 74 7.08 3.64 19.11
C VAL A 74 8.06 3.16 20.16
N ASP A 75 7.52 2.76 21.31
CA ASP A 75 8.26 2.10 22.39
C ASP A 75 8.90 0.81 21.88
N GLN A 76 10.21 0.87 21.61
CA GLN A 76 10.97 -0.25 21.05
C GLN A 76 11.15 -1.39 22.06
N ASP A 77 11.21 -1.06 23.34
CA ASP A 77 11.39 -2.04 24.41
C ASP A 77 10.09 -2.84 24.61
N ALA A 78 8.95 -2.15 24.61
CA ALA A 78 7.64 -2.80 24.71
C ALA A 78 7.24 -3.55 23.42
N LEU A 79 7.62 -3.05 22.24
CA LEU A 79 7.26 -3.64 20.93
C LEU A 79 7.70 -5.11 20.82
N GLY A 80 8.83 -5.46 21.43
CA GLY A 80 9.40 -6.80 21.37
C GLY A 80 10.08 -7.13 20.03
N PRO A 81 10.40 -8.41 19.79
CA PRO A 81 11.08 -8.85 18.57
C PRO A 81 10.15 -8.75 17.35
N THR A 82 10.74 -8.47 16.20
CA THR A 82 10.09 -8.62 14.89
C THR A 82 9.66 -10.08 14.72
N PRO A 83 8.36 -10.36 14.49
CA PRO A 83 7.84 -11.71 14.29
C PRO A 83 8.49 -12.39 13.07
N PRO A 84 8.71 -13.72 13.07
CA PRO A 84 9.31 -14.40 11.93
C PRO A 84 8.32 -14.63 10.78
N HIS A 85 7.02 -14.38 11.00
CA HIS A 85 5.96 -14.53 10.00
C HIS A 85 4.75 -13.65 10.33
N TRP A 86 4.07 -13.10 9.32
CA TRP A 86 2.89 -12.23 9.50
C TRP A 86 1.78 -12.89 10.33
N ARG A 87 1.61 -14.21 10.22
CA ARG A 87 0.67 -15.02 11.05
C ARG A 87 0.82 -14.75 12.54
N GLN A 88 2.04 -14.48 13.01
CA GLN A 88 2.37 -14.23 14.42
C GLN A 88 2.54 -12.74 14.74
N ALA A 89 2.31 -11.86 13.76
CA ALA A 89 2.59 -10.43 13.89
C ALA A 89 1.47 -9.58 14.51
N ARG A 90 0.36 -10.23 14.88
CA ARG A 90 -0.63 -9.65 15.80
C ARG A 90 -0.18 -9.89 17.24
N THR A 91 0.78 -9.09 17.67
CA THR A 91 1.24 -9.06 19.07
C THR A 91 0.48 -7.99 19.84
N ASP A 92 0.21 -8.21 21.13
CA ASP A 92 -0.42 -7.21 21.99
C ASP A 92 0.32 -5.87 21.96
N ALA A 93 1.66 -5.93 21.94
CA ALA A 93 2.51 -4.76 21.89
C ALA A 93 2.42 -3.95 20.59
N SER A 94 2.17 -4.60 19.45
CA SER A 94 2.06 -3.92 18.15
C SER A 94 0.66 -3.47 17.80
N ARG A 95 -0.36 -3.99 18.51
CA ARG A 95 -1.78 -3.76 18.23
C ARG A 95 -2.16 -2.28 18.19
N ARG A 96 -1.68 -1.48 19.15
CA ARG A 96 -1.97 -0.03 19.20
C ARG A 96 -1.54 0.71 17.95
N TYR A 97 -0.45 0.29 17.31
CA TYR A 97 0.03 0.93 16.08
C TYR A 97 -0.86 0.60 14.87
N GLY A 98 -1.52 -0.56 14.88
CA GLY A 98 -2.58 -0.87 13.91
C GLY A 98 -3.79 0.06 14.06
N PHE A 99 -4.22 0.35 15.29
CA PHE A 99 -5.28 1.33 15.55
C PHE A 99 -4.90 2.72 15.04
N LEU A 100 -3.68 3.17 15.34
CA LEU A 100 -3.19 4.48 14.88
C LEU A 100 -3.15 4.57 13.35
N LEU A 101 -2.69 3.52 12.66
CA LEU A 101 -2.66 3.48 11.20
C LEU A 101 -4.06 3.58 10.60
N VAL A 102 -5.05 2.88 11.17
CA VAL A 102 -6.45 2.95 10.72
C VAL A 102 -7.04 4.34 10.95
N LEU A 103 -6.75 5.00 12.08
CA LEU A 103 -7.21 6.35 12.36
C LEU A 103 -6.66 7.36 11.33
N TYR A 104 -5.36 7.29 11.01
CA TYR A 104 -4.78 8.14 9.96
C TYR A 104 -5.38 7.83 8.59
N ALA A 105 -5.51 6.55 8.24
CA ALA A 105 -6.08 6.12 6.97
C ALA A 105 -7.54 6.56 6.80
N SER A 106 -8.31 6.59 7.88
CA SER A 106 -9.72 7.00 7.87
C SER A 106 -9.93 8.48 7.56
N LEU A 107 -8.88 9.32 7.66
CA LEU A 107 -8.90 10.70 7.18
C LEU A 107 -8.79 10.81 5.66
N LEU A 108 -8.25 9.78 4.99
CA LEU A 108 -8.08 9.73 3.53
C LEU A 108 -9.25 9.02 2.82
N GLY A 109 -9.86 8.02 3.47
CA GLY A 109 -10.98 7.28 2.91
C GLY A 109 -11.32 6.03 3.71
N ASP A 110 -11.89 5.05 3.01
CA ASP A 110 -12.29 3.76 3.54
C ASP A 110 -11.15 2.74 3.49
N VAL A 111 -10.82 2.14 4.64
CA VAL A 111 -9.81 1.07 4.70
C VAL A 111 -10.37 -0.24 4.16
N VAL A 112 -9.52 -0.99 3.45
CA VAL A 112 -9.89 -2.27 2.82
C VAL A 112 -8.78 -3.31 2.96
N GLY A 113 -9.18 -4.59 2.94
CA GLY A 113 -8.28 -5.74 2.85
C GLY A 113 -8.62 -6.63 1.66
N TRP A 114 -7.78 -7.61 1.38
CA TRP A 114 -8.02 -8.63 0.34
C TRP A 114 -8.06 -10.01 0.97
N ALA A 115 -9.11 -10.79 0.69
CA ALA A 115 -9.24 -12.16 1.18
C ALA A 115 -8.03 -13.04 0.83
N THR A 116 -7.34 -12.69 -0.25
CA THR A 116 -6.16 -13.38 -0.78
C THR A 116 -4.83 -12.80 -0.29
N GLN A 117 -4.82 -11.81 0.61
CA GLN A 117 -3.60 -11.30 1.23
C GLN A 117 -3.67 -11.43 2.76
N GLN A 118 -2.73 -12.18 3.33
CA GLN A 118 -2.57 -12.38 4.78
C GLN A 118 -3.86 -12.74 5.51
N ASP A 119 -4.66 -13.65 4.95
CA ASP A 119 -5.95 -14.10 5.49
C ASP A 119 -7.01 -12.98 5.63
N GLY A 120 -7.06 -12.01 4.71
CA GLY A 120 -8.12 -11.00 4.67
C GLY A 120 -7.93 -9.83 5.64
N ARG A 121 -6.78 -9.75 6.32
CA ARG A 121 -6.49 -8.67 7.27
C ARG A 121 -6.52 -7.30 6.57
N VAL A 122 -7.17 -6.32 7.19
CA VAL A 122 -7.14 -4.93 6.71
C VAL A 122 -5.80 -4.27 7.05
N VAL A 123 -5.31 -4.50 8.27
CA VAL A 123 -3.94 -4.11 8.67
C VAL A 123 -3.03 -5.32 8.49
N THR A 124 -2.12 -5.23 7.53
CA THR A 124 -1.16 -6.29 7.20
C THR A 124 0.23 -5.97 7.72
N ASP A 125 1.12 -6.96 7.70
CA ASP A 125 2.49 -6.87 8.20
C ASP A 125 3.51 -7.00 7.07
N VAL A 126 4.48 -6.09 7.03
CA VAL A 126 5.62 -6.12 6.09
C VAL A 126 6.89 -6.32 6.91
N LEU A 127 7.40 -7.54 6.86
CA LEU A 127 8.60 -8.02 7.57
C LEU A 127 9.23 -9.16 6.76
N PRO A 128 10.56 -9.39 6.85
CA PRO A 128 11.20 -10.46 6.10
C PRO A 128 10.80 -11.82 6.65
N ILE A 129 10.54 -12.78 5.76
CA ILE A 129 10.19 -14.16 6.12
C ILE A 129 11.29 -15.09 5.60
N GLN A 130 11.85 -15.91 6.48
CA GLN A 130 12.88 -16.86 6.12
C GLN A 130 12.37 -17.84 5.05
N GLY A 131 13.16 -18.05 3.99
CA GLY A 131 12.77 -18.82 2.81
C GLY A 131 12.00 -18.05 1.74
N GLN A 132 11.73 -16.74 1.94
CA GLN A 132 11.09 -15.86 0.96
C GLN A 132 12.01 -14.71 0.51
N GLU A 133 13.30 -14.78 0.80
CA GLU A 133 14.28 -13.70 0.62
C GLU A 133 14.34 -13.18 -0.82
N GLU A 134 14.21 -14.09 -1.79
CA GLU A 134 14.27 -13.84 -3.25
C GLU A 134 12.88 -13.77 -3.90
N SER A 135 11.80 -13.68 -3.12
CA SER A 135 10.44 -13.59 -3.66
C SER A 135 10.13 -12.20 -4.24
N LEU A 136 9.07 -12.11 -5.05
CA LEU A 136 8.54 -10.85 -5.60
C LEU A 136 7.44 -10.23 -4.72
N VAL A 137 7.39 -10.57 -3.43
CA VAL A 137 6.38 -10.05 -2.49
C VAL A 137 7.04 -9.25 -1.37
N SER A 138 6.24 -8.51 -0.60
CA SER A 138 6.73 -7.57 0.41
C SER A 138 7.55 -8.20 1.56
N SER A 139 7.47 -9.52 1.74
CA SER A 139 8.28 -10.31 2.68
C SER A 139 9.68 -10.70 2.15
N SER A 140 10.02 -10.33 0.91
CA SER A 140 11.37 -10.49 0.38
C SER A 140 12.39 -9.62 1.11
N SER A 141 13.68 -9.91 0.92
CA SER A 141 14.76 -9.11 1.51
C SER A 141 15.99 -9.00 0.62
N SER A 142 16.60 -10.12 0.23
CA SER A 142 17.88 -10.14 -0.52
C SER A 142 17.77 -9.57 -1.93
N VAL A 143 16.57 -9.53 -2.49
CA VAL A 143 16.27 -8.93 -3.80
C VAL A 143 15.52 -7.61 -3.66
N GLU A 144 15.67 -6.77 -4.68
CA GLU A 144 14.85 -5.57 -4.82
C GLU A 144 13.39 -5.99 -5.01
N LEU A 145 12.48 -5.34 -4.28
CA LEU A 145 11.07 -5.42 -4.60
C LEU A 145 10.84 -4.40 -5.73
N GLY A 146 10.56 -4.92 -6.93
CA GLY A 146 10.28 -4.14 -8.12
C GLY A 146 9.23 -3.07 -7.87
N TRP A 147 9.38 -1.94 -8.56
CA TRP A 147 8.41 -0.85 -8.40
C TRP A 147 7.10 -1.24 -9.08
N HIS A 148 5.99 -0.92 -8.43
CA HIS A 148 4.67 -1.25 -8.93
C HIS A 148 3.61 -0.29 -8.36
N THR A 149 2.49 -0.24 -9.05
CA THR A 149 1.22 0.21 -8.50
C THR A 149 0.65 -0.93 -7.65
N GLU A 150 0.31 -0.69 -6.40
CA GLU A 150 -0.24 -1.74 -5.52
C GLU A 150 -1.54 -2.29 -6.11
N ASP A 151 -1.62 -3.62 -6.20
CA ASP A 151 -2.73 -4.38 -6.78
C ASP A 151 -3.13 -3.89 -8.19
N ALA A 152 -2.15 -3.53 -9.04
CA ALA A 152 -2.35 -2.89 -10.36
C ALA A 152 -3.38 -3.59 -11.27
N PHE A 153 -3.46 -4.92 -11.19
CA PHE A 153 -4.40 -5.74 -11.96
C PHE A 153 -5.88 -5.49 -11.60
N SER A 154 -6.15 -4.96 -10.40
CA SER A 154 -7.50 -4.86 -9.86
C SER A 154 -8.15 -3.51 -10.16
N PRO A 155 -9.42 -3.50 -10.63
CA PRO A 155 -10.19 -2.27 -10.76
C PRO A 155 -10.55 -1.66 -9.39
N TYR A 156 -10.41 -2.43 -8.31
CA TYR A 156 -10.73 -2.00 -6.95
C TYR A 156 -9.49 -1.74 -6.08
N ARG A 157 -8.31 -1.62 -6.71
CA ARG A 157 -7.06 -1.28 -6.02
C ARG A 157 -7.19 -0.04 -5.14
N ALA A 158 -6.30 0.04 -4.16
CA ALA A 158 -6.21 1.16 -3.26
C ALA A 158 -5.95 2.47 -4.04
N ASP A 159 -6.52 3.57 -3.55
CA ASP A 159 -6.13 4.92 -3.97
C ASP A 159 -4.92 5.40 -3.15
N TYR A 160 -4.78 4.96 -1.90
CA TYR A 160 -3.59 5.18 -1.07
C TYR A 160 -3.10 3.90 -0.41
N VAL A 161 -1.78 3.74 -0.33
CA VAL A 161 -1.12 2.68 0.44
C VAL A 161 -0.45 3.31 1.65
N GLY A 162 -0.92 2.94 2.84
CA GLY A 162 -0.36 3.38 4.12
C GLY A 162 0.72 2.42 4.61
N LEU A 163 1.84 2.97 5.07
CA LEU A 163 2.99 2.26 5.61
C LEU A 163 3.41 2.89 6.94
N PHE A 164 3.30 2.14 8.05
CA PHE A 164 3.76 2.58 9.36
C PHE A 164 4.99 1.78 9.79
N SER A 165 6.16 2.42 9.82
CA SER A 165 7.39 1.80 10.31
C SER A 165 7.40 1.68 11.83
N LEU A 166 7.32 0.45 12.32
CA LEU A 166 7.53 0.14 13.73
C LEU A 166 9.03 0.05 14.04
N ARG A 167 9.81 -0.49 13.11
CA ARG A 167 11.27 -0.58 13.20
C ARG A 167 11.90 -0.62 11.80
N ASN A 168 13.05 0.02 11.64
CA ASN A 168 13.86 -0.02 10.41
C ASN A 168 15.33 0.29 10.75
N PRO A 169 16.07 -0.65 11.37
CA PRO A 169 17.36 -0.35 12.02
C PRO A 169 18.46 0.01 11.02
N ASP A 170 18.35 -0.50 9.80
CA ASP A 170 19.35 -0.32 8.73
C ASP A 170 18.95 0.79 7.75
N GLY A 171 17.84 1.51 8.02
CA GLY A 171 17.39 2.61 7.16
C GLY A 171 17.02 2.17 5.74
N VAL A 172 16.50 0.95 5.57
CA VAL A 172 16.14 0.40 4.26
C VAL A 172 15.07 1.27 3.61
N ALA A 173 15.37 1.78 2.42
CA ALA A 173 14.51 2.70 1.70
C ALA A 173 13.32 2.00 1.02
N THR A 174 12.15 2.64 1.13
CA THR A 174 11.07 2.48 0.15
C THR A 174 11.45 3.30 -1.07
N THR A 175 11.33 2.75 -2.27
CA THR A 175 11.56 3.48 -3.53
C THR A 175 10.23 4.01 -4.06
N VAL A 176 10.25 5.19 -4.67
CA VAL A 176 9.05 5.84 -5.24
C VAL A 176 9.43 6.51 -6.55
N ALA A 177 8.55 6.45 -7.55
CA ALA A 177 8.67 7.25 -8.78
C ALA A 177 7.29 7.71 -9.25
N GLY A 178 7.24 8.92 -9.81
CA GLY A 178 6.05 9.47 -10.46
C GLY A 178 6.26 9.62 -11.97
N LEU A 179 5.17 9.81 -12.69
CA LEU A 179 5.20 10.10 -14.13
C LEU A 179 5.68 11.54 -14.38
N ASP A 180 6.63 11.69 -15.30
CA ASP A 180 6.99 12.97 -15.89
C ASP A 180 6.55 12.96 -17.36
N LEU A 181 5.47 13.69 -17.66
CA LEU A 181 4.88 13.72 -19.00
C LEU A 181 5.80 14.37 -20.04
N ASP A 182 6.67 15.30 -19.62
CA ASP A 182 7.58 15.98 -20.53
C ASP A 182 8.69 15.02 -20.99
N LEU A 183 9.14 14.13 -20.10
CA LEU A 183 10.15 13.11 -20.41
C LEU A 183 9.57 11.93 -21.21
N VAL A 184 8.33 11.52 -20.92
CA VAL A 184 7.66 10.45 -21.67
C VAL A 184 7.24 10.93 -23.07
N GLY A 185 6.78 12.17 -23.18
CA GLY A 185 6.37 12.80 -24.42
C GLY A 185 4.92 12.45 -24.85
N PRO A 186 4.26 13.35 -25.61
CA PRO A 186 2.83 13.27 -25.89
C PRO A 186 2.43 12.05 -26.72
N ALA A 187 3.25 11.64 -27.70
CA ALA A 187 2.96 10.49 -28.55
C ALA A 187 2.97 9.17 -27.76
N VAL A 188 3.91 9.02 -26.82
CA VAL A 188 3.96 7.85 -25.93
C VAL A 188 2.79 7.91 -24.94
N ALA A 189 2.51 9.08 -24.36
CA ALA A 189 1.37 9.26 -23.48
C ALA A 189 0.05 8.85 -24.15
N ASP A 190 -0.18 9.26 -25.41
CA ASP A 190 -1.37 8.89 -26.17
C ASP A 190 -1.56 7.37 -26.29
N VAL A 191 -0.47 6.63 -26.51
CA VAL A 191 -0.49 5.16 -26.54
C VAL A 191 -0.82 4.59 -25.16
N LEU A 192 -0.22 5.13 -24.10
CA LEU A 192 -0.43 4.67 -22.71
C LEU A 192 -1.87 4.93 -22.19
N PHE A 193 -2.59 5.88 -22.78
CA PHE A 193 -4.01 6.12 -22.51
C PHE A 193 -4.94 5.11 -23.19
N GLY A 194 -4.47 4.38 -24.21
CA GLY A 194 -5.24 3.35 -24.90
C GLY A 194 -5.31 2.04 -24.12
N GLU A 195 -6.42 1.30 -24.29
CA GLU A 195 -6.57 -0.06 -23.73
C GLU A 195 -5.74 -1.07 -24.55
N ARG A 196 -4.41 -1.01 -24.37
CA ARG A 196 -3.41 -1.73 -25.19
C ARG A 196 -2.44 -2.56 -24.35
N PHE A 197 -2.74 -2.76 -23.07
CA PHE A 197 -1.87 -3.44 -22.12
C PHE A 197 -2.60 -4.50 -21.31
N HIS A 198 -1.87 -5.48 -20.82
CA HIS A 198 -2.32 -6.49 -19.88
C HIS A 198 -1.55 -6.32 -18.57
N ILE A 199 -2.25 -6.37 -17.44
CA ILE A 199 -1.65 -6.39 -16.11
C ILE A 199 -2.16 -7.63 -15.39
N ARG A 200 -1.24 -8.51 -14.99
CA ARG A 200 -1.58 -9.76 -14.31
C ARG A 200 -1.49 -9.62 -12.79
N PRO A 201 -2.27 -10.38 -12.01
CA PRO A 201 -2.12 -10.43 -10.56
C PRO A 201 -0.70 -10.82 -10.14
N ASP A 202 -0.18 -10.15 -9.11
CA ASP A 202 1.11 -10.49 -8.53
C ASP A 202 1.03 -11.72 -7.62
N ASN A 203 2.21 -12.22 -7.23
CA ASN A 203 2.34 -13.46 -6.48
C ASN A 203 1.72 -13.43 -5.08
N SER A 204 1.48 -12.25 -4.49
CA SER A 204 0.88 -12.13 -3.14
C SER A 204 -0.54 -12.66 -3.08
N HIS A 205 -1.26 -12.65 -4.20
CA HIS A 205 -2.62 -13.18 -4.31
C HIS A 205 -2.68 -14.69 -4.56
N LEU A 206 -1.54 -15.39 -4.62
CA LEU A 206 -1.50 -16.84 -4.81
C LEU A 206 -1.90 -17.60 -3.53
N PRO A 207 -2.54 -18.79 -3.65
CA PRO A 207 -2.95 -19.58 -2.49
C PRO A 207 -1.82 -19.93 -1.52
N THR A 208 -0.59 -20.09 -2.02
CA THR A 208 0.59 -20.44 -1.22
C THR A 208 0.96 -19.39 -0.16
N HIS A 209 0.48 -18.16 -0.31
CA HIS A 209 0.71 -17.07 0.65
C HIS A 209 -0.40 -16.92 1.71
N ASN A 210 -1.39 -17.81 1.74
CA ASN A 210 -2.53 -17.78 2.66
C ASN A 210 -2.62 -19.06 3.52
N SER A 211 -3.29 -19.00 4.67
CA SER A 211 -3.31 -20.11 5.65
C SER A 211 -4.40 -21.17 5.42
N GLY A 212 -5.31 -20.97 4.44
CA GLY A 212 -6.47 -21.84 4.26
C GLY A 212 -6.87 -22.06 2.79
N GLY A 213 -7.02 -23.33 2.40
CA GLY A 213 -7.52 -23.76 1.09
C GLY A 213 -9.05 -23.68 0.91
N ARG A 214 -9.74 -22.74 1.58
CA ARG A 214 -11.15 -22.43 1.26
C ARG A 214 -11.16 -21.51 0.06
N LEU A 215 -10.92 -22.12 -1.09
CA LEU A 215 -10.88 -21.52 -2.42
C LEU A 215 -12.28 -21.02 -2.79
N SER A 216 -12.48 -19.71 -2.65
CA SER A 216 -13.67 -19.01 -3.12
C SER A 216 -13.63 -18.83 -4.64
N ASP A 217 -14.78 -18.51 -5.23
CA ASP A 217 -14.93 -18.06 -6.62
C ASP A 217 -14.01 -16.87 -6.97
N TYR A 218 -13.50 -16.15 -5.96
CA TYR A 218 -12.54 -15.07 -6.16
C TYR A 218 -11.14 -15.55 -6.55
N PHE A 219 -10.65 -16.67 -6.03
CA PHE A 219 -9.41 -17.27 -6.54
C PHE A 219 -9.59 -17.73 -7.99
N ALA A 220 -10.79 -18.19 -8.37
CA ALA A 220 -11.10 -18.46 -9.77
C ALA A 220 -11.06 -17.17 -10.62
N GLY A 221 -11.53 -16.04 -10.10
CA GLY A 221 -11.36 -14.73 -10.74
C GLY A 221 -9.90 -14.27 -10.88
N ILE A 222 -9.03 -14.59 -9.90
CA ILE A 222 -7.58 -14.36 -10.01
C ILE A 222 -6.97 -15.24 -11.10
N VAL A 223 -7.33 -16.52 -11.16
CA VAL A 223 -6.88 -17.44 -12.21
C VAL A 223 -7.36 -16.95 -13.59
N GLU A 224 -8.62 -16.54 -13.72
CA GLU A 224 -9.16 -15.97 -14.95
C GLU A 224 -8.38 -14.71 -15.37
N ALA A 225 -8.04 -13.82 -14.43
CA ALA A 225 -7.26 -12.63 -14.71
C ALA A 225 -5.81 -12.94 -15.15
N VAL A 226 -5.25 -14.07 -14.71
CA VAL A 226 -3.93 -14.56 -15.16
C VAL A 226 -4.01 -15.15 -16.58
N GLU A 227 -5.00 -16.00 -16.82
CA GLU A 227 -5.16 -16.76 -18.07
C GLU A 227 -5.72 -15.90 -19.21
N ASN A 228 -6.63 -14.98 -18.91
CA ASN A 228 -7.35 -14.14 -19.87
C ASN A 228 -7.37 -12.66 -19.42
N PRO A 229 -6.20 -12.01 -19.34
CA PRO A 229 -6.14 -10.61 -18.92
C PRO A 229 -6.90 -9.72 -19.92
N ARG A 230 -7.73 -8.81 -19.41
CA ARG A 230 -8.37 -7.80 -20.26
C ARG A 230 -7.36 -6.75 -20.69
N ALA A 231 -7.60 -6.13 -21.84
CA ALA A 231 -6.82 -4.97 -22.25
C ALA A 231 -7.21 -3.77 -21.37
N VAL A 232 -6.22 -3.03 -20.89
CA VAL A 232 -6.36 -1.89 -19.99
C VAL A 232 -5.44 -0.74 -20.40
N SER A 233 -5.81 0.48 -20.03
CA SER A 233 -4.92 1.64 -20.11
C SER A 233 -4.01 1.74 -18.89
N ILE A 234 -2.75 2.13 -19.13
CA ILE A 234 -1.77 2.44 -18.08
C ILE A 234 -2.00 3.85 -17.52
N LEU A 235 -2.31 4.82 -18.39
CA LEU A 235 -2.68 6.18 -18.00
C LEU A 235 -4.18 6.39 -18.10
N ARG A 236 -4.76 7.06 -17.10
CA ARG A 236 -6.19 7.36 -17.01
C ARG A 236 -6.44 8.76 -16.43
N GLY A 237 -7.68 9.21 -16.45
CA GLY A 237 -8.06 10.51 -15.89
C GLY A 237 -7.69 11.68 -16.80
N HIS A 238 -7.30 12.81 -16.21
CA HIS A 238 -7.01 14.03 -16.96
C HIS A 238 -5.62 13.98 -17.59
N ARG A 239 -5.46 14.47 -18.82
CA ARG A 239 -4.18 14.39 -19.55
C ARG A 239 -3.05 15.23 -18.94
N ASP A 240 -3.38 16.30 -18.23
CA ASP A 240 -2.40 17.17 -17.55
C ASP A 240 -1.96 16.67 -16.16
N ALA A 241 -2.66 15.67 -15.62
CA ALA A 241 -2.40 15.05 -14.33
C ALA A 241 -2.97 13.62 -14.35
N PRO A 242 -2.40 12.73 -15.17
CA PRO A 242 -2.93 11.39 -15.35
C PRO A 242 -2.66 10.53 -14.13
N GLN A 243 -3.58 9.61 -13.89
CA GLN A 243 -3.38 8.52 -12.96
C GLN A 243 -2.58 7.42 -13.66
N LEU A 244 -1.58 6.89 -12.97
CA LEU A 244 -0.70 5.82 -13.36
C LEU A 244 -1.20 4.47 -12.80
N CYS A 245 -1.14 3.42 -13.62
CA CYS A 245 -1.41 2.05 -13.21
C CYS A 245 -0.51 1.10 -14.01
N VAL A 246 0.59 0.68 -13.41
CA VAL A 246 1.61 -0.17 -14.04
C VAL A 246 2.34 -0.99 -12.98
N ASP A 247 2.80 -2.15 -13.39
CA ASP A 247 3.66 -3.05 -12.63
C ASP A 247 4.87 -3.43 -13.49
N SER A 248 6.09 -3.29 -12.96
CA SER A 248 7.32 -3.54 -13.72
C SER A 248 7.49 -4.99 -14.17
N ASP A 249 6.93 -5.93 -13.42
CA ASP A 249 7.13 -7.37 -13.62
C ASP A 249 5.92 -8.02 -14.30
N PHE A 250 4.72 -7.47 -14.08
CA PHE A 250 3.45 -8.09 -14.49
C PHE A 250 2.68 -7.33 -15.59
N THR A 251 3.23 -6.24 -16.13
CA THR A 251 2.63 -5.50 -17.25
C THR A 251 3.24 -5.90 -18.59
N THR A 252 2.39 -6.19 -19.58
CA THR A 252 2.80 -6.45 -20.96
C THR A 252 1.93 -5.66 -21.94
N ALA A 253 2.46 -5.34 -23.12
CA ALA A 253 1.60 -4.91 -24.23
C ALA A 253 0.69 -6.07 -24.69
N VAL A 254 -0.41 -5.75 -25.36
CA VAL A 254 -1.23 -6.74 -26.08
C VAL A 254 -0.41 -7.38 -27.20
N ASP A 255 -0.63 -8.67 -27.45
CA ASP A 255 0.13 -9.44 -28.43
C ASP A 255 0.10 -8.81 -29.83
N GLY A 256 1.28 -8.62 -30.42
CA GLY A 256 1.45 -8.03 -31.74
C GLY A 256 1.43 -6.50 -31.78
N ASP A 257 1.17 -5.82 -30.66
CA ASP A 257 1.16 -4.37 -30.58
C ASP A 257 2.56 -3.78 -30.29
N ALA A 258 3.37 -3.65 -31.36
CA ALA A 258 4.75 -3.16 -31.25
C ALA A 258 4.84 -1.69 -30.77
N GLU A 259 3.83 -0.87 -31.07
CA GLU A 259 3.81 0.53 -30.64
C GLU A 259 3.53 0.62 -29.12
N ALA A 260 2.57 -0.16 -28.61
CA ALA A 260 2.32 -0.28 -27.18
C ALA A 260 3.53 -0.83 -26.43
N ALA A 261 4.21 -1.85 -26.99
CA ALA A 261 5.43 -2.39 -26.40
C ALA A 261 6.55 -1.34 -26.29
N GLY A 262 6.76 -0.52 -27.33
CA GLY A 262 7.74 0.58 -27.30
C GLY A 262 7.35 1.71 -26.33
N ALA A 263 6.06 2.01 -26.22
CA ALA A 263 5.55 2.98 -25.25
C ALA A 263 5.76 2.50 -23.80
N LEU A 264 5.48 1.22 -23.53
CA LEU A 264 5.72 0.60 -22.23
C LEU A 264 7.21 0.60 -21.87
N ASP A 265 8.10 0.22 -22.80
CA ASP A 265 9.56 0.26 -22.58
C ASP A 265 10.06 1.68 -22.26
N THR A 266 9.52 2.68 -22.95
CA THR A 266 9.83 4.11 -22.66
C THR A 266 9.40 4.49 -21.25
N LEU A 267 8.18 4.11 -20.85
CA LEU A 267 7.67 4.37 -19.50
C LEU A 267 8.49 3.66 -18.42
N VAL A 268 8.82 2.37 -18.63
CA VAL A 268 9.61 1.56 -17.71
C VAL A 268 10.99 2.17 -17.50
N LYS A 269 11.65 2.63 -18.57
CA LYS A 269 12.94 3.34 -18.50
C LYS A 269 12.83 4.65 -17.75
N HIS A 270 11.77 5.44 -18.01
CA HIS A 270 11.51 6.69 -17.29
C HIS A 270 11.36 6.44 -15.78
N LEU A 271 10.42 5.57 -15.39
CA LEU A 271 10.14 5.28 -13.98
C LEU A 271 11.37 4.69 -13.28
N GLY A 272 12.04 3.72 -13.89
CA GLY A 272 13.26 3.11 -13.34
C GLY A 272 14.41 4.10 -13.16
N GLY A 273 14.56 5.08 -14.06
CA GLY A 273 15.55 6.15 -13.95
C GLY A 273 15.16 7.27 -12.97
N ALA A 274 13.88 7.41 -12.64
CA ALA A 274 13.34 8.46 -11.79
C ALA A 274 13.08 8.02 -10.33
N LEU A 275 13.38 6.77 -9.97
CA LEU A 275 13.23 6.26 -8.60
C LEU A 275 14.05 7.10 -7.62
N TYR A 276 13.38 7.60 -6.59
CA TYR A 276 14.01 8.24 -5.44
C TYR A 276 13.65 7.48 -4.16
N GLU A 277 14.41 7.72 -3.10
CA GLU A 277 14.34 6.96 -1.86
C GLU A 277 13.59 7.71 -0.76
N VAL A 278 12.69 7.00 -0.09
CA VAL A 278 11.96 7.45 1.10
C VAL A 278 12.28 6.49 2.23
N VAL A 279 13.14 6.92 3.15
CA VAL A 279 13.45 6.14 4.36
C VAL A 279 12.40 6.47 5.43
N LEU A 280 11.72 5.44 5.90
CA LEU A 280 10.79 5.50 7.03
C LEU A 280 11.54 5.00 8.28
N GLY A 281 11.80 5.92 9.21
CA GLY A 281 12.34 5.59 10.53
C GLY A 281 11.24 5.08 11.46
N PRO A 282 11.60 4.53 12.65
CA PRO A 282 10.62 4.13 13.65
C PRO A 282 9.68 5.30 13.98
N GLY A 283 8.37 5.05 13.94
CA GLY A 283 7.38 6.10 14.17
C GLY A 283 6.89 6.82 12.91
N ASP A 284 7.52 6.61 11.76
CA ASP A 284 7.10 7.28 10.53
C ASP A 284 5.93 6.54 9.85
N VAL A 285 4.91 7.29 9.47
CA VAL A 285 3.77 6.83 8.68
C VAL A 285 3.78 7.53 7.34
N ALA A 286 3.80 6.77 6.25
CA ALA A 286 3.65 7.30 4.89
C ALA A 286 2.36 6.82 4.25
N PHE A 287 1.68 7.71 3.51
CA PHE A 287 0.59 7.37 2.60
C PHE A 287 1.04 7.72 1.18
N LEU A 288 1.32 6.69 0.39
CA LEU A 288 1.67 6.82 -1.02
C LEU A 288 0.37 6.95 -1.82
N ASP A 289 0.29 7.92 -2.73
CA ASP A 289 -0.85 8.02 -3.65
C ASP A 289 -0.67 7.01 -4.78
N ASN A 290 -1.35 5.87 -4.65
CA ASN A 290 -1.24 4.73 -5.56
C ASN A 290 -1.79 5.01 -6.97
N ARG A 291 -2.29 6.23 -7.21
CA ARG A 291 -2.72 6.71 -8.53
C ARG A 291 -1.64 7.59 -9.17
N ASN A 292 -0.72 8.15 -8.39
CA ASN A 292 0.30 9.07 -8.90
C ASN A 292 1.69 8.43 -8.95
N VAL A 293 1.94 7.42 -8.13
CA VAL A 293 3.27 6.80 -8.02
C VAL A 293 3.25 5.30 -8.11
N VAL A 294 4.37 4.78 -8.59
CA VAL A 294 4.82 3.41 -8.33
C VAL A 294 5.73 3.42 -7.12
N HIS A 295 5.78 2.30 -6.41
CA HIS A 295 6.65 2.15 -5.25
C HIS A 295 7.24 0.75 -5.18
N GLY A 296 8.38 0.64 -4.52
CA GLY A 296 9.10 -0.61 -4.31
C GLY A 296 9.95 -0.53 -3.04
N ARG A 297 10.97 -1.40 -2.94
CA ARG A 297 11.87 -1.40 -1.80
C ARG A 297 13.24 -1.89 -2.20
N ARG A 298 14.28 -1.19 -1.74
CA ARG A 298 15.66 -1.64 -1.91
C ARG A 298 15.91 -3.03 -1.29
N PRO A 299 16.86 -3.80 -1.84
CA PRO A 299 17.30 -5.04 -1.22
C PRO A 299 17.97 -4.72 0.12
N PHE A 300 17.86 -5.66 1.06
CA PHE A 300 18.52 -5.60 2.35
C PHE A 300 18.81 -6.99 2.88
N ARG A 301 19.75 -7.11 3.83
CA ARG A 301 20.09 -8.39 4.44
C ARG A 301 19.25 -8.59 5.70
N ALA A 302 18.23 -9.46 5.61
CA ALA A 302 17.50 -9.89 6.80
C ALA A 302 18.38 -10.70 7.76
N ARG A 303 18.14 -10.54 9.06
CA ARG A 303 18.92 -11.16 10.15
C ARG A 303 18.21 -12.36 10.77
N PHE A 304 16.88 -12.35 10.76
CA PHE A 304 16.00 -13.35 11.35
C PHE A 304 16.22 -13.57 12.85
N ASP A 305 16.74 -12.56 13.55
CA ASP A 305 17.04 -12.57 14.99
C ASP A 305 16.04 -11.76 15.82
N GLY A 306 14.93 -11.32 15.20
CA GLY A 306 13.92 -10.47 15.81
C GLY A 306 14.25 -8.97 15.77
N THR A 307 15.34 -8.55 15.12
CA THR A 307 15.69 -7.12 14.99
C THR A 307 15.33 -6.52 13.64
N ASP A 308 14.84 -7.33 12.70
CA ASP A 308 14.55 -6.93 11.32
C ASP A 308 13.54 -5.78 11.19
N ARG A 309 13.58 -5.13 10.02
CA ARG A 309 12.61 -4.13 9.58
C ARG A 309 11.18 -4.68 9.68
N TRP A 310 10.30 -3.90 10.29
CA TRP A 310 8.88 -4.23 10.49
C TRP A 310 8.00 -3.01 10.27
N LEU A 311 7.10 -3.11 9.30
CA LEU A 311 6.07 -2.11 9.02
C LEU A 311 4.68 -2.75 9.15
N LYS A 312 3.68 -1.95 9.55
CA LYS A 312 2.27 -2.22 9.29
C LYS A 312 1.88 -1.59 7.94
N ARG A 313 1.01 -2.24 7.18
CA ARG A 313 0.49 -1.75 5.89
C ARG A 313 -1.03 -1.72 5.89
N ILE A 314 -1.62 -0.76 5.18
CA ILE A 314 -3.07 -0.64 4.99
C ILE A 314 -3.40 -0.13 3.59
N ASN A 315 -4.49 -0.63 3.00
CA ASN A 315 -5.03 -0.14 1.73
C ASN A 315 -6.24 0.77 1.99
N VAL A 316 -6.32 1.90 1.28
CA VAL A 316 -7.38 2.90 1.42
C VAL A 316 -8.02 3.18 0.07
N THR A 317 -9.36 3.18 0.01
CA THR A 317 -10.14 3.63 -1.16
C THR A 317 -10.96 4.86 -0.80
N SER A 318 -11.07 5.79 -1.73
CA SER A 318 -11.90 7.00 -1.59
C SER A 318 -13.39 6.70 -1.70
N ASP A 319 -13.74 5.55 -2.27
CA ASP A 319 -15.12 5.06 -2.40
C ASP A 319 -15.16 3.53 -2.20
N LEU A 320 -15.68 3.07 -1.07
CA LEU A 320 -15.90 1.65 -0.81
C LEU A 320 -17.04 1.03 -1.65
N ARG A 321 -17.98 1.85 -2.15
CA ARG A 321 -19.13 1.34 -2.91
C ARG A 321 -18.70 0.82 -4.28
N LYS A 322 -17.62 1.37 -4.85
CA LYS A 322 -17.02 0.91 -6.13
C LYS A 322 -16.72 -0.59 -6.12
N SER A 323 -16.40 -1.17 -4.97
CA SER A 323 -16.07 -2.59 -4.81
C SER A 323 -17.22 -3.47 -4.29
N ARG A 324 -18.48 -2.99 -4.26
CA ARG A 324 -19.61 -3.75 -3.65
C ARG A 324 -19.75 -5.16 -4.22
N VAL A 325 -19.53 -5.35 -5.51
CA VAL A 325 -19.64 -6.65 -6.20
C VAL A 325 -18.54 -7.64 -5.80
N ALA A 326 -17.45 -7.16 -5.19
CA ALA A 326 -16.32 -7.97 -4.74
C ALA A 326 -16.35 -8.23 -3.22
N ARG A 327 -17.43 -7.86 -2.52
CA ARG A 327 -17.54 -7.95 -1.06
C ARG A 327 -18.77 -8.76 -0.67
N ARG A 328 -18.70 -9.48 0.45
CA ARG A 328 -19.81 -10.29 0.96
C ARG A 328 -21.07 -9.47 1.23
N ASP A 329 -20.91 -8.36 1.94
CA ASP A 329 -22.02 -7.50 2.36
C ASP A 329 -21.63 -6.01 2.34
N ALA A 330 -22.57 -5.12 2.68
CA ALA A 330 -22.35 -3.68 2.61
C ALA A 330 -21.30 -3.18 3.60
N GLN A 331 -21.17 -3.84 4.77
CA GLN A 331 -20.29 -3.44 5.86
C GLN A 331 -18.90 -4.10 5.76
N ALA A 332 -18.80 -5.23 5.05
CA ALA A 332 -17.54 -5.92 4.81
C ALA A 332 -16.48 -4.98 4.20
N ARG A 333 -15.26 -5.04 4.73
CA ARG A 333 -14.09 -4.28 4.26
C ARG A 333 -13.10 -5.15 3.47
N VAL A 334 -13.35 -6.45 3.39
CA VAL A 334 -12.49 -7.42 2.70
C VAL A 334 -13.04 -7.70 1.31
N LEU A 335 -12.22 -7.48 0.30
CA LEU A 335 -12.52 -7.77 -1.10
C LEU A 335 -12.13 -9.21 -1.42
N GLY A 336 -12.91 -9.86 -2.28
CA GLY A 336 -12.76 -11.26 -2.65
C GLY A 336 -13.55 -12.26 -1.82
N GLU A 337 -14.56 -11.77 -1.10
CA GLU A 337 -15.52 -12.58 -0.31
C GLU A 337 -16.94 -12.55 -0.90
N ALA A 338 -17.10 -12.11 -2.16
CA ALA A 338 -18.40 -11.98 -2.83
C ALA A 338 -19.16 -13.29 -2.93
#